data_AF-A0A6G7BR47-F1
#
_entry.id   AF-A0A6G7BR47-F1
#
_cell.length_a   1.000
_cell.length_b   1.000
_cell.length_c   1.000
_cell.angle_alpha   90.00
_cell.angle_beta   90.00
_cell.angle_gamma   90.00
#
_symmetry.space_group_name_H-M   'P 1'
#
loop_
_entity.id
_entity.type
_entity.pdbx_description
1 polymer ?
#
loop_
_entity_poly.entity_id
_entity_poly.type
_entity_poly.pdbx_seq_one_letter_code
_entity_poly.pdbx_strand_id
1 'polypeptide(L)'
;MPRGLPKNVRISLEKARDSALLAVEIYNKPAVKFKSGGYISLMVIAWTSLFHSIFFRRGIKPFYKKGRCYEKRDGDYCYWELKKCADEYFEGTNDPIKTNLMFFIPLRNMIEHKSVPEIDTDIFAECQSMLLNFDKIIAKEYSEKYCIKECLSFALQLYPSTKSLSSAVLENPASSPIIDFIRSYRSSIDPDILNTGEYSFKAFLIQVANHETKNTVPIQFVNYNKLSDEEKRNVGRIATIIKEKTKSLYIANKDLLKPSKVVQQVQNGLRIKKIMRRGKLVDKFNMNIHTICWKYYEVRPENGSESPENVNNQYCYFDEPNAQYLYTNEWVEFLISEMDNDEVYQSFFVEGSLNV
;
A
#
# COMPACT_ATOMS: atom_id res chain seq x y z
N MET A 1 3.07 -27.05 43.94
CA MET A 1 3.17 -25.74 43.26
C MET A 1 3.58 -25.99 41.81
N PRO A 2 2.94 -25.38 40.80
CA PRO A 2 3.43 -25.51 39.44
C PRO A 2 4.83 -24.89 39.39
N ARG A 3 5.85 -25.69 39.02
CA ARG A 3 7.22 -25.18 38.88
C ARG A 3 7.19 -24.03 37.88
N GLY A 4 7.68 -22.86 38.28
CA GLY A 4 7.79 -21.69 37.40
C GLY A 4 8.64 -21.98 36.16
N LEU A 5 8.55 -21.12 35.14
CA LEU A 5 9.37 -21.27 33.94
C LEU A 5 10.86 -21.26 34.29
N PRO A 6 11.70 -22.11 33.65
CA PRO A 6 13.14 -22.07 33.83
C PRO A 6 13.71 -20.67 33.58
N LYS A 7 14.79 -20.30 34.28
CA LYS A 7 15.35 -18.94 34.26
C LYS A 7 15.56 -18.40 32.84
N ASN A 8 16.22 -19.18 31.97
CA ASN A 8 16.50 -18.74 30.59
C ASN A 8 15.24 -18.59 29.75
N VAL A 9 14.26 -19.49 29.93
CA VAL A 9 12.95 -19.41 29.28
C VAL A 9 12.24 -18.11 29.67
N ARG A 10 12.20 -17.83 30.98
CA ARG A 10 11.56 -16.61 31.51
C ARG A 10 12.21 -15.34 30.98
N ILE A 11 13.54 -15.24 31.04
CA ILE A 11 14.29 -14.05 30.56
C ILE A 11 14.03 -13.81 29.07
N SER A 12 14.13 -14.85 28.24
CA SER A 12 13.89 -14.71 26.80
C SER A 12 12.43 -14.37 26.48
N LEU A 13 11.46 -14.90 27.25
CA LEU A 13 10.04 -14.60 27.06
C LEU A 13 9.71 -13.16 27.48
N GLU A 14 10.24 -12.68 28.60
CA GLU A 14 10.10 -11.28 29.05
C GLU A 14 10.66 -10.34 27.99
N LYS A 15 11.91 -10.57 27.54
CA LYS A 15 12.52 -9.80 26.44
C LYS A 15 11.67 -9.79 25.18
N ALA A 16 11.09 -10.93 24.81
CA ALA A 16 10.25 -11.05 23.63
C ALA A 16 9.01 -10.14 23.72
N ARG A 17 8.32 -10.18 24.87
CA ARG A 17 7.10 -9.39 25.11
C ARG A 17 7.40 -7.89 25.18
N ASP A 18 8.43 -7.50 25.91
CA ASP A 18 8.80 -6.09 26.08
C ASP A 18 9.23 -5.48 24.73
N SER A 19 9.99 -6.24 23.92
CA SER A 19 10.41 -5.79 22.58
C SER A 19 9.20 -5.59 21.66
N ALA A 20 8.23 -6.51 21.69
CA ALA A 20 7.02 -6.39 20.89
C ALA A 20 6.12 -5.24 21.34
N LEU A 21 5.95 -5.02 22.65
CA LEU A 21 5.24 -3.86 23.19
C LEU A 21 5.87 -2.54 22.72
N LEU A 22 7.19 -2.42 22.84
CA LEU A 22 7.91 -1.24 22.40
C LEU A 22 7.80 -1.03 20.88
N ALA A 23 7.80 -2.12 20.10
CA ALA A 23 7.56 -2.04 18.66
C ALA A 23 6.22 -1.38 18.37
N VAL A 24 5.16 -1.87 19.03
CA VAL A 24 3.79 -1.37 18.87
C VAL A 24 3.69 0.11 19.24
N GLU A 25 4.34 0.54 20.33
CA GLU A 25 4.38 1.95 20.71
C GLU A 25 5.04 2.82 19.64
N ILE A 26 6.17 2.39 19.07
CA ILE A 26 6.87 3.13 18.03
C ILE A 26 6.01 3.25 16.77
N TYR A 27 5.38 2.15 16.34
CA TYR A 27 4.58 2.13 15.13
C TYR A 27 3.40 3.13 15.18
N ASN A 28 2.82 3.31 16.37
CA ASN A 28 1.66 4.18 16.57
C ASN A 28 2.02 5.65 16.86
N LYS A 29 3.30 6.04 16.85
CA LYS A 29 3.69 7.46 17.03
C LYS A 29 3.50 8.25 15.73
N PRO A 30 2.56 9.21 15.65
CA PRO A 30 2.21 9.88 14.39
C PRO A 30 3.32 10.79 13.85
N ALA A 31 4.15 11.37 14.73
CA ALA A 31 5.18 12.34 14.35
C ALA A 31 6.52 11.70 13.91
N VAL A 32 6.66 10.37 14.01
CA VAL A 32 7.92 9.68 13.74
C VAL A 32 7.94 9.13 12.32
N LYS A 33 8.85 9.65 11.48
CA LYS A 33 9.03 9.18 10.09
C LYS A 33 9.59 7.76 10.00
N PHE A 34 10.37 7.32 11.00
CA PHE A 34 10.99 5.99 11.05
C PHE A 34 10.17 4.97 11.86
N LYS A 35 8.84 5.08 11.88
CA LYS A 35 7.97 4.24 12.72
C LYS A 35 7.96 2.77 12.25
N SER A 36 7.80 2.49 10.94
CA SER A 36 7.92 1.13 10.40
C SER A 36 9.30 0.52 10.59
N GLY A 37 10.36 1.29 10.37
CA GLY A 37 11.73 0.81 10.54
C GLY A 37 12.05 0.39 11.99
N GLY A 38 11.64 1.22 12.95
CA GLY A 38 11.78 0.92 14.37
C GLY A 38 10.92 -0.28 14.79
N TYR A 39 9.68 -0.36 14.30
CA TYR A 39 8.78 -1.50 14.53
C TYR A 39 9.39 -2.83 14.05
N ILE A 40 9.84 -2.88 12.79
CA ILE A 40 10.39 -4.12 12.19
C ILE A 40 11.61 -4.59 12.98
N SER A 41 12.52 -3.67 13.31
CA SER A 41 13.73 -4.00 14.07
C SER A 41 13.39 -4.62 15.42
N LEU A 42 12.47 -4.02 16.16
CA LEU A 42 12.04 -4.52 17.48
C LEU A 42 11.24 -5.82 17.38
N MET A 43 10.39 -5.98 16.36
CA MET A 43 9.66 -7.23 16.14
C MET A 43 10.57 -8.39 15.76
N VAL A 44 11.65 -8.14 14.98
CA VAL A 44 12.67 -9.16 14.71
C VAL A 44 13.36 -9.61 16.02
N ILE A 45 13.67 -8.66 16.91
CA ILE A 45 14.22 -8.96 18.25
C ILE A 45 13.21 -9.76 19.08
N ALA A 46 11.93 -9.36 19.06
CA ALA A 46 10.85 -10.01 19.79
C ALA A 46 10.70 -11.47 19.36
N TRP A 47 10.55 -11.73 18.05
CA TRP A 47 10.41 -13.08 17.51
C TRP A 47 11.64 -13.96 17.74
N THR A 48 12.84 -13.40 17.59
CA THR A 48 14.08 -14.14 17.89
C THR A 48 14.10 -14.59 19.35
N SER A 49 13.76 -13.67 20.26
CA SER A 49 13.74 -13.95 21.70
C SER A 49 12.62 -14.96 22.07
N LEU A 50 11.47 -14.89 21.40
CA LEU A 50 10.39 -15.85 21.56
C LEU A 50 10.84 -17.27 21.16
N PHE A 51 11.46 -17.42 19.99
CA PHE A 51 11.99 -18.72 19.57
C PHE A 51 13.07 -19.25 20.49
N HIS A 52 14.00 -18.41 20.93
CA HIS A 52 15.00 -18.81 21.93
C HIS A 52 14.34 -19.34 23.20
N SER A 53 13.32 -18.63 23.69
CA SER A 53 12.54 -19.06 24.86
C SER A 53 11.89 -20.44 24.64
N ILE A 54 11.24 -20.63 23.49
CA ILE A 54 10.61 -21.89 23.09
C ILE A 54 11.64 -23.04 23.02
N PHE A 55 12.78 -22.81 22.36
CA PHE A 55 13.83 -23.82 22.24
C PHE A 55 14.42 -24.19 23.59
N PHE A 56 14.72 -23.21 24.45
CA PHE A 56 15.18 -23.49 25.81
C PHE A 56 14.17 -24.31 26.60
N ARG A 57 12.87 -24.04 26.44
CA ARG A 57 11.82 -24.81 27.09
C ARG A 57 11.75 -26.25 26.58
N ARG A 58 12.03 -26.47 25.29
CA ARG A 58 12.11 -27.78 24.64
C ARG A 58 13.46 -28.50 24.90
N GLY A 59 14.38 -27.91 25.67
CA GLY A 59 15.70 -28.47 25.93
C GLY A 59 16.69 -28.31 24.76
N ILE A 60 16.33 -27.56 23.72
CA ILE A 60 17.16 -27.26 22.56
C ILE A 60 18.00 -26.01 22.88
N LYS A 61 19.30 -26.08 22.58
CA LYS A 61 20.22 -24.96 22.73
C LYS A 61 20.37 -24.27 21.36
N PRO A 62 19.77 -23.08 21.15
CA PRO A 62 19.76 -22.41 19.85
C PRO A 62 21.09 -21.71 19.58
N PHE A 63 22.19 -22.46 19.60
CA PHE A 63 23.56 -21.96 19.42
C PHE A 63 24.21 -22.61 18.21
N TYR A 64 25.02 -21.85 17.49
CA TYR A 64 25.87 -22.39 16.44
C TYR A 64 26.87 -23.39 17.01
N LYS A 65 27.18 -24.43 16.24
CA LYS A 65 28.20 -25.43 16.58
C LYS A 65 29.34 -25.34 15.59
N LYS A 66 30.56 -25.42 16.09
CA LYS A 66 31.78 -25.59 15.31
C LYS A 66 32.36 -26.97 15.65
N GLY A 67 32.03 -27.96 14.83
CA GLY A 67 32.30 -29.37 15.14
C GLY A 67 31.43 -29.87 16.30
N ARG A 68 32.05 -30.42 17.34
CA ARG A 68 31.34 -30.96 18.54
C ARG A 68 31.02 -29.90 19.59
N CYS A 69 31.64 -28.72 19.50
CA CYS A 69 31.52 -27.66 20.49
C CYS A 69 30.59 -26.54 20.01
N TYR A 70 29.97 -25.84 20.95
CA TYR A 70 29.23 -24.62 20.63
C TYR A 70 30.19 -23.48 20.31
N GLU A 71 29.88 -22.72 19.28
CA GLU A 71 30.63 -21.53 18.88
C GLU A 71 30.44 -20.42 19.92
N LYS A 72 31.54 -19.73 20.24
CA LYS A 72 31.56 -18.56 21.09
C LYS A 72 32.30 -17.42 20.40
N ARG A 73 31.79 -16.20 20.54
CA ARG A 73 32.44 -14.94 20.15
C ARG A 73 32.28 -13.94 21.29
N ASP A 74 33.31 -13.16 21.55
CA ASP A 74 33.32 -12.15 22.62
C ASP A 74 32.91 -12.68 24.01
N GLY A 75 33.24 -13.94 24.30
CA GLY A 75 32.96 -14.60 25.57
C GLY A 75 31.57 -15.24 25.71
N ASP A 76 30.66 -15.03 24.76
CA ASP A 76 29.29 -15.59 24.79
C ASP A 76 29.03 -16.56 23.63
N TYR A 77 28.00 -17.39 23.76
CA TYR A 77 27.56 -18.30 22.71
C TYR A 77 27.03 -17.54 21.49
N CYS A 78 27.32 -18.04 20.29
CA CYS A 78 26.71 -17.52 19.08
C CYS A 78 25.29 -18.08 18.94
N TYR A 79 24.28 -17.27 19.32
CA TYR A 79 22.88 -17.63 19.19
C TYR A 79 22.44 -17.70 17.72
N TRP A 80 21.47 -18.55 17.43
CA TRP A 80 20.78 -18.56 16.13
C TRP A 80 20.00 -17.27 15.94
N GLU A 81 20.09 -16.70 14.75
CA GLU A 81 19.27 -15.57 14.31
C GLU A 81 17.83 -16.00 13.96
N LEU A 82 16.96 -15.03 13.73
CA LEU A 82 15.54 -15.25 13.42
C LEU A 82 15.33 -16.25 12.28
N LYS A 83 16.14 -16.15 11.20
CA LYS A 83 16.01 -17.01 10.03
C LYS A 83 16.11 -18.48 10.42
N LYS A 84 17.25 -18.85 11.01
CA LYS A 84 17.49 -20.21 11.49
C LYS A 84 16.48 -20.65 12.53
N CYS A 85 16.10 -19.77 13.46
CA CYS A 85 15.07 -20.11 14.45
C CYS A 85 13.72 -20.44 13.80
N ALA A 86 13.29 -19.67 12.81
CA ALA A 86 12.05 -19.92 12.07
C ALA A 86 12.15 -21.18 11.21
N ASP A 87 13.30 -21.43 10.58
CA ASP A 87 13.54 -22.65 9.81
C ASP A 87 13.42 -23.91 10.67
N GLU A 88 14.00 -23.90 11.87
CA GLU A 88 13.95 -25.02 12.83
C GLU A 88 12.56 -25.19 13.47
N TYR A 89 11.85 -24.09 13.77
CA TYR A 89 10.53 -24.18 14.40
C TYR A 89 9.44 -24.67 13.44
N PHE A 90 9.50 -24.26 12.16
CA PHE A 90 8.54 -24.59 11.11
C PHE A 90 9.07 -25.68 10.15
N GLU A 91 10.05 -26.48 10.58
CA GLU A 91 10.65 -27.53 9.77
C GLU A 91 9.56 -28.48 9.21
N GLY A 92 9.66 -28.79 7.91
CA GLY A 92 8.70 -29.68 7.23
C GLY A 92 7.32 -29.08 6.97
N THR A 93 7.12 -27.78 7.22
CA THR A 93 5.84 -27.10 6.98
C THR A 93 6.00 -25.88 6.05
N ASN A 94 5.03 -25.70 5.15
CA ASN A 94 4.91 -24.48 4.35
C ASN A 94 3.97 -23.48 5.05
N ASP A 95 4.39 -23.01 6.23
CA ASP A 95 3.54 -22.21 7.12
C ASP A 95 3.52 -20.71 6.71
N PRO A 96 2.34 -20.09 6.55
CA PRO A 96 2.24 -18.66 6.21
C PRO A 96 2.92 -17.72 7.21
N ILE A 97 2.97 -18.09 8.51
CA ILE A 97 3.67 -17.32 9.55
C ILE A 97 5.16 -17.30 9.23
N LYS A 98 5.73 -18.44 8.84
CA LYS A 98 7.14 -18.51 8.42
C LYS A 98 7.38 -17.60 7.23
N THR A 99 6.51 -17.64 6.23
CA THR A 99 6.61 -16.81 5.02
C THR A 99 6.51 -15.31 5.32
N ASN A 100 5.65 -14.91 6.27
CA ASN A 100 5.59 -13.55 6.79
C ASN A 100 6.89 -13.14 7.50
N LEU A 101 7.49 -14.01 8.32
CA LEU A 101 8.78 -13.72 8.96
C LEU A 101 9.93 -13.59 7.95
N MET A 102 9.95 -14.45 6.92
CA MET A 102 10.96 -14.41 5.87
C MET A 102 10.90 -13.14 5.02
N PHE A 103 9.73 -12.49 4.92
CA PHE A 103 9.59 -11.18 4.28
C PHE A 103 10.38 -10.09 5.03
N PHE A 104 10.29 -10.08 6.36
CA PHE A 104 10.86 -9.01 7.18
C PHE A 104 12.38 -9.10 7.38
N ILE A 105 12.98 -10.30 7.30
CA ILE A 105 14.43 -10.46 7.51
C ILE A 105 15.28 -9.66 6.49
N PRO A 106 15.09 -9.81 5.17
CA PRO A 106 15.82 -9.00 4.19
C PRO A 106 15.39 -7.52 4.25
N LEU A 107 14.11 -7.23 4.52
CA LEU A 107 13.62 -5.86 4.65
C LEU A 107 14.28 -5.12 5.82
N ARG A 108 14.45 -5.80 6.97
CA ARG A 108 15.17 -5.29 8.14
C ARG A 108 16.62 -4.96 7.80
N ASN A 109 17.32 -5.83 7.07
CA ASN A 109 18.69 -5.54 6.62
C ASN A 109 18.75 -4.31 5.71
N MET A 110 17.76 -4.12 4.83
CA MET A 110 17.67 -2.92 4.00
C MET A 110 17.44 -1.67 4.85
N ILE A 111 16.56 -1.74 5.85
CA ILE A 111 16.28 -0.67 6.80
C ILE A 111 17.50 -0.28 7.63
N GLU A 112 18.31 -1.26 8.06
CA GLU A 112 19.52 -1.00 8.85
C GLU A 112 20.63 -0.33 8.03
N HIS A 113 20.76 -0.70 6.75
CA HIS A 113 21.91 -0.29 5.94
C HIS A 113 21.59 0.80 4.90
N LYS A 114 20.32 1.11 4.65
CA LYS A 114 19.90 2.10 3.64
C LYS A 114 18.94 3.12 4.26
N SER A 115 18.95 4.33 3.72
CA SER A 115 17.89 5.31 3.99
C SER A 115 16.61 4.82 3.31
N VAL A 116 15.60 4.46 4.09
CA VAL A 116 14.33 3.90 3.62
C VAL A 116 13.26 4.99 3.67
N PRO A 117 12.52 5.22 2.56
CA PRO A 117 11.40 6.17 2.56
C PRO A 117 10.21 5.65 3.39
N GLU A 118 9.15 6.45 3.50
CA GLU A 118 7.93 6.04 4.20
C GLU A 118 7.25 4.90 3.42
N ILE A 119 7.43 3.65 3.86
CA ILE A 119 6.88 2.43 3.27
C ILE A 119 5.70 1.86 4.09
N ASP A 120 5.28 2.58 5.13
CA ASP A 120 4.34 2.11 6.16
C ASP A 120 3.03 1.60 5.57
N THR A 121 2.50 2.29 4.56
CA THR A 121 1.25 1.92 3.88
C THR A 121 1.39 0.65 3.06
N ASP A 122 2.54 0.44 2.42
CA ASP A 122 2.79 -0.72 1.57
C ASP A 122 2.93 -2.01 2.37
N ILE A 123 3.43 -1.95 3.60
CA ILE A 123 3.73 -3.14 4.43
C ILE A 123 2.84 -3.29 5.66
N PHE A 124 1.87 -2.39 5.86
CA PHE A 124 0.99 -2.37 7.04
C PHE A 124 0.36 -3.74 7.32
N ALA A 125 -0.12 -4.40 6.26
CA ALA A 125 -0.83 -5.66 6.37
C ALA A 125 0.09 -6.79 6.84
N GLU A 126 1.31 -6.86 6.30
CA GLU A 126 2.33 -7.81 6.75
C GLU A 126 2.78 -7.51 8.19
N CYS A 127 2.94 -6.24 8.58
CA CYS A 127 3.32 -5.83 9.94
C CYS A 127 2.25 -6.27 10.95
N GLN A 128 0.98 -5.96 10.67
CA GLN A 128 -0.13 -6.35 11.53
C GLN A 128 -0.22 -7.88 11.67
N SER A 129 0.03 -8.63 10.58
CA SER A 129 0.08 -10.11 10.64
C SER A 129 1.21 -10.60 11.53
N MET A 130 2.41 -10.00 11.42
CA MET A 130 3.56 -10.34 12.25
C MET A 130 3.27 -10.20 13.75
N LEU A 131 2.51 -9.17 14.15
CA LEU A 131 2.08 -8.97 15.54
C LEU A 131 1.03 -10.00 15.98
N LEU A 132 -0.02 -10.20 15.19
CA LEU A 132 -1.10 -11.13 15.54
C LEU A 132 -0.58 -12.58 15.61
N ASN A 133 0.32 -12.95 14.69
CA ASN A 133 0.98 -14.24 14.68
C ASN A 133 1.89 -14.42 15.91
N PHE A 134 2.53 -13.36 16.39
CA PHE A 134 3.38 -13.41 17.58
C PHE A 134 2.56 -13.82 18.80
N ASP A 135 1.42 -13.15 19.00
CA ASP A 135 0.49 -13.48 20.08
C ASP A 135 -0.13 -14.88 19.91
N LYS A 136 -0.45 -15.28 18.67
CA LYS A 136 -0.93 -16.64 18.33
C LYS A 136 0.09 -17.72 18.75
N ILE A 137 1.39 -17.52 18.48
CA ILE A 137 2.45 -18.47 18.87
C ILE A 137 2.67 -18.45 20.38
N ILE A 138 2.62 -17.29 21.06
CA ILE A 138 2.70 -17.24 22.52
C ILE A 138 1.55 -18.03 23.17
N ALA A 139 0.32 -17.82 22.70
CA ALA A 139 -0.85 -18.53 23.20
C ALA A 139 -0.71 -20.05 23.02
N LYS A 140 -0.23 -20.48 21.84
CA LYS A 140 0.02 -21.89 21.50
C LYS A 140 1.09 -22.53 22.38
N GLU A 141 2.23 -21.86 22.56
CA GLU A 141 3.39 -22.46 23.23
C GLU A 141 3.31 -22.35 24.76
N TYR A 142 2.78 -21.26 25.30
CA TYR A 142 2.76 -21.00 26.75
C TYR A 142 1.35 -21.07 27.34
N SER A 143 0.57 -20.02 27.11
CA SER A 143 -0.87 -19.88 27.38
C SER A 143 -1.24 -18.40 27.19
N GLU A 144 -2.55 -18.12 27.16
CA GLU A 144 -3.06 -16.76 26.94
C GLU A 144 -2.59 -15.72 27.97
N LYS A 145 -2.19 -16.14 29.19
CA LYS A 145 -1.71 -15.24 30.24
C LYS A 145 -0.41 -14.52 29.89
N TYR A 146 0.34 -15.03 28.91
CA TYR A 146 1.59 -14.46 28.45
C TYR A 146 1.43 -13.62 27.19
N CYS A 147 0.26 -13.63 26.54
CA CYS A 147 0.01 -12.79 25.38
C CYS A 147 0.16 -11.31 25.74
N ILE A 148 0.39 -10.49 24.72
CA ILE A 148 0.41 -9.03 24.81
C ILE A 148 -1.04 -8.52 24.81
N LYS A 149 -1.86 -9.06 25.73
CA LYS A 149 -3.26 -8.67 25.91
C LYS A 149 -3.33 -7.39 26.75
N GLU A 150 -2.86 -6.27 26.23
CA GLU A 150 -3.22 -4.95 26.76
C GLU A 150 -3.53 -3.98 25.62
N CYS A 151 -4.63 -3.24 25.83
CA CYS A 151 -5.33 -2.44 24.85
C CYS A 151 -4.45 -1.34 24.25
N LEU A 152 -4.15 -1.46 22.95
CA LEU A 152 -4.11 -0.26 22.13
C LEU A 152 -5.50 0.38 22.21
N SER A 153 -5.60 1.54 22.85
CA SER A 153 -6.69 2.46 22.56
C SER A 153 -6.74 2.62 21.06
N PHE A 154 -7.88 2.29 20.43
CA PHE A 154 -8.04 2.48 19.00
C PHE A 154 -7.62 3.91 18.64
N ALA A 155 -6.61 4.04 17.80
CA ALA A 155 -6.15 5.35 17.39
C ALA A 155 -7.31 6.06 16.67
N LEU A 156 -7.60 7.31 17.05
CA LEU A 156 -8.51 8.15 16.28
C LEU A 156 -7.88 8.35 14.90
N GLN A 157 -8.50 7.76 13.88
CA GLN A 157 -8.03 7.85 12.51
C GLN A 157 -8.72 9.04 11.84
N LEU A 158 -7.93 9.96 11.29
CA LEU A 158 -8.43 10.91 10.31
C LEU A 158 -8.50 10.17 8.97
N TYR A 159 -9.57 10.38 8.21
CA TYR A 159 -9.66 9.85 6.86
C TYR A 159 -8.49 10.41 6.03
N PRO A 160 -7.55 9.57 5.57
CA PRO A 160 -6.53 10.03 4.64
C PRO A 160 -7.24 10.50 3.38
N SER A 161 -6.85 11.67 2.86
CA SER A 161 -7.28 12.05 1.51
C SER A 161 -6.68 11.04 0.53
N THR A 162 -7.39 10.73 -0.56
CA THR A 162 -6.89 9.82 -1.61
C THR A 162 -5.50 10.21 -2.13
N LYS A 163 -5.14 11.49 -2.03
CA LYS A 163 -3.82 12.02 -2.37
C LYS A 163 -2.71 11.59 -1.40
N SER A 164 -2.97 11.42 -0.10
CA SER A 164 -1.91 11.15 0.90
C SER A 164 -1.41 9.70 0.94
N LEU A 165 -2.15 8.75 0.33
CA LEU A 165 -1.84 7.31 0.39
C LEU A 165 -0.95 6.83 -0.76
N SER A 166 -0.99 7.50 -1.92
CA SER A 166 -0.33 7.04 -3.14
C SER A 166 0.83 7.92 -3.61
N SER A 167 0.87 9.22 -3.28
CA SER A 167 1.92 10.12 -3.78
C SER A 167 3.26 9.98 -3.06
N ALA A 168 3.27 9.65 -1.76
CA ALA A 168 4.50 9.59 -0.96
C ALA A 168 5.48 8.48 -1.42
N VAL A 169 4.97 7.39 -2.00
CA VAL A 169 5.75 6.22 -2.40
C VAL A 169 6.36 6.38 -3.80
N LEU A 170 5.67 7.10 -4.69
CA LEU A 170 6.03 7.23 -6.11
C LEU A 170 7.10 8.31 -6.38
N GLU A 171 7.29 9.27 -5.48
CA GLU A 171 8.12 10.46 -5.74
C GLU A 171 9.60 10.34 -5.31
N ASN A 172 10.02 9.26 -4.64
CA ASN A 172 11.39 9.13 -4.14
C ASN A 172 12.19 8.03 -4.87
N PRO A 173 13.21 8.35 -5.69
CA PRO A 173 14.03 7.35 -6.38
C PRO A 173 14.71 6.32 -5.46
N ALA A 174 14.96 6.68 -4.19
CA ALA A 174 15.52 5.77 -3.19
C ALA A 174 14.54 4.69 -2.70
N SER A 175 13.23 4.81 -2.99
CA SER A 175 12.21 3.81 -2.65
C SER A 175 12.22 2.61 -3.59
N SER A 176 12.70 2.81 -4.82
CA SER A 176 12.59 1.84 -5.92
C SER A 176 13.12 0.44 -5.56
N PRO A 177 14.32 0.27 -4.97
CA PRO A 177 14.82 -1.07 -4.63
C PRO A 177 13.96 -1.82 -3.60
N ILE A 178 13.30 -1.09 -2.71
CA ILE A 178 12.47 -1.66 -1.64
C ILE A 178 11.10 -2.03 -2.21
N ILE A 179 10.52 -1.15 -3.03
CA ILE A 179 9.28 -1.43 -3.74
C ILE A 179 9.45 -2.65 -4.66
N ASP A 180 10.56 -2.73 -5.39
CA ASP A 180 10.88 -3.85 -6.27
C ASP A 180 11.05 -5.15 -5.49
N PHE A 181 11.73 -5.10 -4.33
CA PHE A 181 11.79 -6.23 -3.42
C PHE A 181 10.39 -6.67 -2.98
N ILE A 182 9.54 -5.75 -2.52
CA ILE A 182 8.17 -6.06 -2.07
C ILE A 182 7.37 -6.73 -3.18
N ARG A 183 7.42 -6.17 -4.40
CA ARG A 183 6.71 -6.72 -5.57
C ARG A 183 7.24 -8.09 -5.96
N SER A 184 8.56 -8.24 -6.03
CA SER A 184 9.23 -9.48 -6.39
C SER A 184 8.93 -10.60 -5.38
N TYR A 185 9.02 -10.29 -4.08
CA TYR A 185 8.70 -11.24 -3.02
C TYR A 185 7.23 -11.65 -3.05
N ARG A 186 6.28 -10.71 -3.19
CA ARG A 186 4.86 -11.05 -3.29
C ARG A 186 4.53 -11.90 -4.52
N SER A 187 5.26 -11.70 -5.62
CA SER A 187 5.06 -12.46 -6.87
C SER A 187 5.64 -13.87 -6.83
N SER A 188 6.56 -14.16 -5.90
CA SER A 188 7.18 -15.49 -5.77
C SER A 188 6.46 -16.42 -4.79
N ILE A 189 5.46 -15.92 -4.06
CA ILE A 189 4.69 -16.68 -3.08
C ILE A 189 3.49 -17.37 -3.75
N ASP A 190 3.18 -18.57 -3.28
CA ASP A 190 1.98 -19.31 -3.67
C ASP A 190 0.70 -18.50 -3.43
N PRO A 191 -0.24 -18.41 -4.39
CA PRO A 191 -1.51 -17.71 -4.22
C PRO A 191 -2.30 -18.12 -2.97
N ASP A 192 -2.22 -19.39 -2.55
CA ASP A 192 -2.95 -19.88 -1.39
C ASP A 192 -2.40 -19.27 -0.10
N ILE A 193 -1.08 -19.10 0.00
CA ILE A 193 -0.42 -18.43 1.14
C ILE A 193 -0.68 -16.93 1.10
N LEU A 194 -0.56 -16.32 -0.09
CA LEU A 194 -0.72 -14.87 -0.29
C LEU A 194 -2.10 -14.36 0.18
N ASN A 195 -3.12 -15.22 0.11
CA ASN A 195 -4.49 -14.90 0.49
C ASN A 195 -4.82 -15.20 1.97
N THR A 196 -3.86 -15.69 2.76
CA THR A 196 -4.07 -15.94 4.20
C THR A 196 -3.93 -14.67 5.05
N GLY A 197 -4.71 -14.59 6.12
CA GLY A 197 -4.57 -13.51 7.12
C GLY A 197 -3.28 -13.62 7.95
N GLU A 198 -2.71 -14.83 8.04
CA GLU A 198 -1.41 -15.09 8.65
C GLU A 198 -0.25 -14.52 7.82
N TYR A 199 -0.38 -14.44 6.50
CA TYR A 199 0.61 -13.77 5.65
C TYR A 199 0.42 -12.25 5.64
N SER A 200 -0.81 -11.78 5.40
CA SER A 200 -1.15 -10.36 5.22
C SER A 200 -2.55 -10.05 5.75
N PHE A 201 -2.64 -9.12 6.70
CA PHE A 201 -3.87 -8.76 7.38
C PHE A 201 -4.63 -7.71 6.59
N LYS A 202 -5.85 -8.06 6.17
CA LYS A 202 -6.74 -7.16 5.44
C LYS A 202 -7.99 -6.94 6.28
N ALA A 203 -8.24 -5.69 6.66
CA ALA A 203 -9.43 -5.28 7.38
C ALA A 203 -10.14 -4.14 6.64
N PHE A 204 -11.47 -4.17 6.73
CA PHE A 204 -12.32 -3.09 6.27
C PHE A 204 -13.01 -2.50 7.50
N LEU A 205 -12.87 -1.19 7.66
CA LEU A 205 -13.69 -0.46 8.62
C LEU A 205 -14.96 -0.03 7.89
N ILE A 206 -16.10 -0.61 8.26
CA ILE A 206 -17.40 -0.24 7.72
C ILE A 206 -18.10 0.59 8.78
N GLN A 207 -18.41 1.84 8.46
CA GLN A 207 -19.28 2.65 9.29
C GLN A 207 -20.69 2.07 9.22
N VAL A 208 -21.16 1.53 10.34
CA VAL A 208 -22.55 1.11 10.50
C VAL A 208 -23.40 2.29 10.98
N ALA A 209 -24.70 2.27 10.69
CA ALA A 209 -25.61 3.25 11.26
C ALA A 209 -25.56 3.19 12.80
N ASN A 210 -25.65 4.34 13.46
CA ASN A 210 -25.69 4.37 14.92
C ASN A 210 -26.89 3.57 15.42
N HIS A 211 -26.65 2.43 16.07
CA HIS A 211 -27.68 1.70 16.80
C HIS A 211 -27.93 2.38 18.16
N GLU A 212 -29.20 2.50 18.57
CA GLU A 212 -29.61 3.14 19.84
C GLU A 212 -29.23 2.36 21.12
N THR A 213 -28.44 1.29 21.02
CA THR A 213 -28.12 0.43 22.16
C THR A 213 -27.02 1.02 23.03
N LYS A 214 -27.34 1.29 24.30
CA LYS A 214 -26.42 1.90 25.30
C LYS A 214 -25.12 1.13 25.59
N ASN A 215 -24.99 -0.13 25.18
CA ASN A 215 -23.86 -1.02 25.50
C ASN A 215 -23.08 -1.54 24.29
N THR A 216 -23.24 -0.95 23.10
CA THR A 216 -22.46 -1.36 21.92
C THR A 216 -21.08 -0.74 21.92
N VAL A 217 -20.05 -1.58 21.81
CA VAL A 217 -18.66 -1.13 21.59
C VAL A 217 -18.61 -0.39 20.24
N PRO A 218 -17.98 0.80 20.15
CA PRO A 218 -17.96 1.61 18.92
C PRO A 218 -17.33 0.92 17.71
N ILE A 219 -16.49 -0.10 17.95
CA ILE A 219 -15.81 -0.89 16.93
C ILE A 219 -16.00 -2.36 17.28
N GLN A 220 -16.46 -3.15 16.31
CA GLN A 220 -16.60 -4.60 16.44
C GLN A 220 -15.60 -5.31 15.52
N PHE A 221 -14.80 -6.21 16.10
CA PHE A 221 -13.95 -7.10 15.32
C PHE A 221 -14.71 -8.35 14.96
N VAL A 222 -14.96 -8.54 13.67
CA VAL A 222 -15.56 -9.76 13.15
C VAL A 222 -14.48 -10.57 12.43
N ASN A 223 -14.18 -11.76 12.97
CA ASN A 223 -13.17 -12.64 12.38
C ASN A 223 -13.74 -13.29 11.11
N TYR A 224 -13.10 -13.03 9.96
CA TYR A 224 -13.54 -13.52 8.65
C TYR A 224 -13.74 -15.04 8.59
N ASN A 225 -12.88 -15.81 9.27
CA ASN A 225 -12.95 -17.28 9.26
C ASN A 225 -14.15 -17.82 10.05
N LYS A 226 -14.70 -17.01 10.97
CA LYS A 226 -15.88 -17.34 11.76
C LYS A 226 -17.20 -16.88 11.13
N LEU A 227 -17.15 -16.21 9.98
CA LEU A 227 -18.33 -15.78 9.23
C LEU A 227 -18.99 -16.95 8.49
N SER A 228 -20.30 -16.89 8.37
CA SER A 228 -21.08 -17.76 7.47
C SER A 228 -20.74 -17.49 6.00
N ASP A 229 -21.05 -18.44 5.11
CA ASP A 229 -20.79 -18.29 3.67
C ASP A 229 -21.61 -17.16 3.02
N GLU A 230 -22.73 -16.76 3.63
CA GLU A 230 -23.52 -15.61 3.20
C GLU A 230 -22.88 -14.28 3.62
N GLU A 231 -22.40 -14.17 4.86
CA GLU A 231 -21.67 -13.00 5.34
C GLU A 231 -20.33 -12.82 4.61
N LYS A 232 -19.61 -13.92 4.35
CA LYS A 232 -18.38 -13.92 3.52
C LYS A 232 -18.66 -13.39 2.11
N ARG A 233 -19.81 -13.73 1.50
CA ARG A 233 -20.22 -13.20 0.19
C ARG A 233 -20.47 -11.69 0.21
N ASN A 234 -21.08 -11.18 1.27
CA ASN A 234 -21.30 -9.73 1.43
C ASN A 234 -19.99 -8.97 1.66
N VAL A 235 -19.08 -9.49 2.48
CA VAL A 235 -17.71 -8.95 2.64
C VAL A 235 -16.94 -9.04 1.31
N GLY A 236 -17.07 -10.16 0.59
CA GLY A 236 -16.45 -10.36 -0.72
C GLY A 236 -16.93 -9.38 -1.78
N ARG A 237 -18.22 -9.00 -1.78
CA ARG A 237 -18.77 -7.94 -2.65
C ARG A 237 -18.13 -6.59 -2.35
N ILE A 238 -18.04 -6.20 -1.08
CA ILE A 238 -17.40 -4.96 -0.65
C ILE A 238 -15.91 -4.95 -1.06
N ALA A 239 -15.20 -6.05 -0.82
CA ALA A 239 -13.80 -6.21 -1.22
C ALA A 239 -13.61 -6.18 -2.75
N THR A 240 -14.57 -6.70 -3.53
CA THR A 240 -14.54 -6.68 -5.00
C THR A 240 -14.76 -5.27 -5.54
N ILE A 241 -15.71 -4.53 -4.99
CA ILE A 241 -15.94 -3.11 -5.32
C ILE A 241 -14.68 -2.29 -5.03
N ILE A 242 -14.03 -2.54 -3.90
CA ILE A 242 -12.76 -1.89 -3.54
C ILE A 242 -11.65 -2.31 -4.50
N LYS A 243 -11.51 -3.59 -4.83
CA LYS A 243 -10.51 -4.10 -5.79
C LYS A 243 -10.70 -3.52 -7.19
N GLU A 244 -11.93 -3.36 -7.67
CA GLU A 244 -12.22 -2.69 -8.95
C GLU A 244 -11.83 -1.20 -8.89
N LYS A 245 -12.10 -0.53 -7.76
CA LYS A 245 -11.66 0.84 -7.52
C LYS A 245 -10.14 0.96 -7.42
N THR A 246 -9.44 0.04 -6.77
CA THR A 246 -7.96 0.05 -6.68
C THR A 246 -7.29 -0.34 -7.99
N LYS A 247 -7.84 -1.30 -8.74
CA LYS A 247 -7.35 -1.66 -10.09
C LYS A 247 -7.56 -0.52 -11.08
N SER A 248 -8.53 0.36 -10.83
CA SER A 248 -8.71 1.60 -11.59
C SER A 248 -7.63 2.66 -11.33
N LEU A 249 -6.95 2.62 -10.18
CA LEU A 249 -5.91 3.57 -9.82
C LEU A 249 -4.52 3.22 -10.39
N TYR A 250 -4.31 1.98 -10.86
CA TYR A 250 -3.00 1.48 -11.33
C TYR A 250 -2.80 1.53 -12.85
N ILE A 251 -3.69 2.18 -13.59
CA ILE A 251 -3.52 2.37 -15.03
C ILE A 251 -3.10 3.82 -15.20
N ALA A 252 -1.81 4.05 -15.50
CA ALA A 252 -1.21 5.38 -15.70
C ALA A 252 -1.97 6.26 -16.72
N ASN A 253 -2.83 5.65 -17.54
CA ASN A 253 -3.62 6.32 -18.58
C ASN A 253 -5.14 6.35 -18.31
N LYS A 254 -5.66 5.95 -17.13
CA LYS A 254 -7.13 5.83 -16.94
C LYS A 254 -7.86 7.16 -16.88
N ASP A 255 -7.23 8.17 -16.30
CA ASP A 255 -7.82 9.51 -16.16
C ASP A 255 -7.47 10.42 -17.35
N LEU A 256 -6.76 9.89 -18.35
CA LEU A 256 -6.36 10.60 -19.55
C LEU A 256 -7.26 10.23 -20.74
N LEU A 257 -7.72 11.26 -21.45
CA LEU A 257 -8.70 11.20 -22.53
C LEU A 257 -8.00 11.27 -23.88
N LYS A 258 -8.44 10.42 -24.82
CA LYS A 258 -8.08 10.58 -26.23
C LYS A 258 -8.71 11.85 -26.82
N PRO A 259 -8.11 12.48 -27.85
CA PRO A 259 -8.67 13.67 -28.50
C PRO A 259 -10.15 13.54 -28.89
N SER A 260 -10.55 12.38 -29.41
CA SER A 260 -11.95 12.10 -29.77
C SER A 260 -12.89 12.14 -28.57
N LYS A 261 -12.42 11.72 -27.39
CA LYS A 261 -13.20 11.74 -26.16
C LYS A 261 -13.31 13.15 -25.57
N VAL A 262 -12.24 13.95 -25.67
CA VAL A 262 -12.26 15.38 -25.31
C VAL A 262 -13.31 16.12 -26.14
N VAL A 263 -13.28 15.96 -27.46
CA VAL A 263 -14.27 16.59 -28.36
C VAL A 263 -15.68 16.20 -27.98
N GLN A 264 -15.93 14.91 -27.71
CA GLN A 264 -17.24 14.42 -27.30
C GLN A 264 -17.70 15.04 -25.98
N GLN A 265 -16.83 15.12 -24.97
CA GLN A 265 -17.19 15.65 -23.66
C GLN A 265 -17.42 17.16 -23.68
N VAL A 266 -16.52 17.92 -24.32
CA VAL A 266 -16.68 19.39 -24.47
C VAL A 266 -17.98 19.67 -25.20
N GLN A 267 -18.20 19.06 -26.38
CA GLN A 267 -19.43 19.23 -27.16
C GLN A 267 -20.72 18.91 -26.38
N ASN A 268 -20.67 17.93 -25.48
CA ASN A 268 -21.81 17.60 -24.61
C ASN A 268 -22.01 18.59 -23.46
N GLY A 269 -20.92 19.17 -22.95
CA GLY A 269 -20.90 20.13 -21.84
C GLY A 269 -21.27 21.56 -22.23
N LEU A 270 -21.19 21.92 -23.50
CA LEU A 270 -21.57 23.26 -23.98
C LEU A 270 -23.07 23.53 -23.86
N ARG A 271 -23.41 24.76 -23.48
CA ARG A 271 -24.80 25.25 -23.46
C ARG A 271 -25.39 25.32 -24.86
N ILE A 272 -24.59 25.80 -25.82
CA ILE A 272 -24.94 25.85 -27.25
C ILE A 272 -24.14 24.79 -27.99
N LYS A 273 -24.81 23.71 -28.38
CA LYS A 273 -24.15 22.55 -29.01
C LYS A 273 -23.98 22.71 -30.51
N LYS A 274 -24.92 23.36 -31.19
CA LYS A 274 -24.89 23.49 -32.65
C LYS A 274 -24.93 24.95 -33.07
N ILE A 275 -24.13 25.27 -34.08
CA ILE A 275 -24.03 26.60 -34.68
C ILE A 275 -24.25 26.51 -36.19
N MET A 276 -24.77 27.59 -36.77
CA MET A 276 -24.94 27.69 -38.21
C MET A 276 -23.63 28.20 -38.83
N ARG A 277 -22.96 27.37 -39.64
CA ARG A 277 -21.71 27.74 -40.32
C ARG A 277 -21.81 27.38 -41.79
N ARG A 278 -21.57 28.36 -42.68
CA ARG A 278 -21.66 28.20 -44.14
C ARG A 278 -23.00 27.56 -44.60
N GLY A 279 -24.11 27.99 -43.99
CA GLY A 279 -25.46 27.50 -44.31
C GLY A 279 -25.80 26.08 -43.83
N LYS A 280 -24.93 25.43 -43.05
CA LYS A 280 -25.16 24.12 -42.45
C LYS A 280 -25.09 24.17 -40.92
N LEU A 281 -25.93 23.38 -40.27
CA LEU A 281 -25.92 23.22 -38.83
C LEU A 281 -24.80 22.24 -38.43
N VAL A 282 -23.77 22.74 -37.76
CA VAL A 282 -22.59 21.96 -37.36
C VAL A 282 -22.37 22.02 -35.85
N ASP A 283 -21.64 21.06 -35.31
CA ASP A 283 -21.26 21.04 -33.89
C ASP A 283 -20.33 22.23 -33.57
N LYS A 284 -20.64 22.95 -32.48
CA LYS A 284 -19.89 24.13 -32.00
C LYS A 284 -18.44 23.75 -31.70
N PHE A 285 -18.24 22.56 -31.12
CA PHE A 285 -16.93 21.99 -30.86
C PHE A 285 -16.72 20.68 -31.64
N ASN A 286 -15.64 20.63 -32.42
CA ASN A 286 -15.26 19.48 -33.24
C ASN A 286 -13.73 19.32 -33.26
N MET A 287 -13.23 18.29 -33.93
CA MET A 287 -11.78 17.98 -33.95
C MET A 287 -10.91 19.13 -34.49
N ASN A 288 -11.43 19.90 -35.44
CA ASN A 288 -10.68 21.04 -35.99
C ASN A 288 -10.58 22.15 -34.93
N ILE A 289 -11.64 22.40 -34.18
CA ILE A 289 -11.62 23.37 -33.08
C ILE A 289 -10.69 22.92 -31.97
N HIS A 290 -10.76 21.65 -31.55
CA HIS A 290 -9.80 21.09 -30.59
C HIS A 290 -8.36 21.25 -31.07
N THR A 291 -8.12 21.12 -32.38
CA THR A 291 -6.80 21.34 -32.98
C THR A 291 -6.33 22.78 -32.85
N ILE A 292 -7.21 23.74 -33.11
CA ILE A 292 -6.92 25.17 -32.94
C ILE A 292 -6.65 25.47 -31.46
N CYS A 293 -7.44 24.91 -30.54
CA CYS A 293 -7.29 25.19 -29.12
C CYS A 293 -5.94 24.73 -28.55
N TRP A 294 -5.51 23.48 -28.82
CA TRP A 294 -4.22 23.05 -28.25
C TRP A 294 -3.04 23.83 -28.84
N LYS A 295 -3.16 24.36 -30.08
CA LYS A 295 -2.17 25.27 -30.67
C LYS A 295 -2.21 26.65 -30.04
N TYR A 296 -3.40 27.24 -29.90
CA TYR A 296 -3.60 28.58 -29.34
C TYR A 296 -3.12 28.69 -27.89
N TYR A 297 -3.38 27.67 -27.08
CA TYR A 297 -2.95 27.61 -25.68
C TYR A 297 -1.59 26.92 -25.48
N GLU A 298 -0.87 26.61 -26.56
CA GLU A 298 0.45 25.98 -26.54
C GLU A 298 0.54 24.75 -25.63
N VAL A 299 -0.52 23.93 -25.62
CA VAL A 299 -0.69 22.81 -24.69
C VAL A 299 0.27 21.65 -25.00
N ARG A 300 0.68 21.51 -26.27
CA ARG A 300 1.59 20.47 -26.75
C ARG A 300 2.31 20.91 -28.04
N PRO A 301 3.44 20.29 -28.42
CA PRO A 301 4.15 20.60 -29.65
C PRO A 301 3.48 19.95 -30.86
N GLU A 302 3.91 20.33 -32.08
CA GLU A 302 3.38 19.74 -33.31
C GLU A 302 3.75 18.26 -33.44
N ASN A 303 2.95 17.53 -34.21
CA ASN A 303 3.23 16.13 -34.51
C ASN A 303 4.59 16.01 -35.22
N GLY A 304 5.50 15.20 -34.68
CA GLY A 304 6.85 15.01 -35.25
C GLY A 304 7.91 15.97 -34.72
N SER A 305 7.64 16.73 -33.65
CA SER A 305 8.65 17.50 -32.92
C SER A 305 9.78 16.59 -32.40
N GLU A 306 11.01 17.12 -32.33
CA GLU A 306 12.17 16.45 -31.72
C GLU A 306 12.03 16.24 -30.20
N SER A 307 11.09 16.95 -29.56
CA SER A 307 10.83 16.86 -28.12
C SER A 307 9.31 16.75 -27.84
N PRO A 308 8.68 15.62 -28.18
CA PRO A 308 7.23 15.41 -27.99
C PRO A 308 6.79 15.43 -26.52
N GLU A 309 7.71 15.27 -25.58
CA GLU A 309 7.49 15.34 -24.14
C GLU A 309 7.28 16.78 -23.60
N ASN A 310 7.54 17.82 -24.41
CA ASN A 310 7.39 19.21 -23.99
C ASN A 310 5.92 19.67 -24.03
N VAL A 311 5.13 19.15 -23.09
CA VAL A 311 3.69 19.40 -22.96
C VAL A 311 3.35 20.18 -21.69
N ASN A 312 2.22 20.89 -21.71
CA ASN A 312 1.65 21.43 -20.49
C ASN A 312 0.98 20.31 -19.67
N ASN A 313 1.69 19.81 -18.67
CA ASN A 313 1.26 18.71 -17.80
C ASN A 313 -0.05 18.96 -17.03
N GLN A 314 -0.55 20.20 -16.98
CA GLN A 314 -1.88 20.49 -16.44
C GLN A 314 -2.99 19.95 -17.36
N TYR A 315 -2.75 19.91 -18.68
CA TYR A 315 -3.77 19.68 -19.70
C TYR A 315 -3.49 18.48 -20.61
N CYS A 316 -2.23 18.09 -20.77
CA CYS A 316 -1.82 17.09 -21.75
C CYS A 316 -0.60 16.30 -21.27
N TYR A 317 -0.55 15.02 -21.63
CA TYR A 317 0.55 14.09 -21.39
C TYR A 317 0.89 13.35 -22.67
N PHE A 318 2.17 13.06 -22.88
CA PHE A 318 2.63 12.22 -23.99
C PHE A 318 2.75 10.75 -23.55
N ASP A 319 2.00 9.87 -24.21
CA ASP A 319 2.04 8.42 -24.05
C ASP A 319 3.14 7.85 -24.94
N GLU A 320 4.35 7.78 -24.40
CA GLU A 320 5.56 7.29 -25.07
C GLU A 320 5.38 5.90 -25.71
N PRO A 321 4.78 4.88 -25.05
CA PRO A 321 4.51 3.58 -25.65
C PRO A 321 3.68 3.60 -26.95
N ASN A 322 2.76 4.54 -27.09
CA ASN A 322 1.83 4.62 -28.22
C ASN A 322 2.12 5.81 -29.16
N ALA A 323 3.14 6.63 -28.85
CA ALA A 323 3.46 7.88 -29.53
C ALA A 323 2.23 8.79 -29.72
N GLN A 324 1.40 8.93 -28.68
CA GLN A 324 0.14 9.68 -28.73
C GLN A 324 0.02 10.66 -27.56
N TYR A 325 -0.71 11.75 -27.77
CA TYR A 325 -1.02 12.70 -26.71
C TYR A 325 -2.39 12.39 -26.09
N LEU A 326 -2.44 12.36 -24.78
CA LEU A 326 -3.64 12.17 -23.99
C LEU A 326 -3.90 13.42 -23.13
N TYR A 327 -5.17 13.71 -22.84
CA TYR A 327 -5.59 14.96 -22.20
C TYR A 327 -6.23 14.73 -20.85
N THR A 328 -6.13 15.69 -19.94
CA THR A 328 -6.75 15.61 -18.62
C THR A 328 -8.24 16.02 -18.65
N ASN A 329 -8.99 15.76 -17.58
CA ASN A 329 -10.36 16.28 -17.46
C ASN A 329 -10.35 17.81 -17.23
N GLU A 330 -9.30 18.34 -16.60
CA GLU A 330 -9.05 19.77 -16.41
C GLU A 330 -8.99 20.51 -17.75
N TRP A 331 -8.44 19.87 -18.79
CA TRP A 331 -8.47 20.41 -20.15
C TRP A 331 -9.89 20.50 -20.72
N VAL A 332 -10.76 19.52 -20.43
CA VAL A 332 -12.16 19.53 -20.87
C VAL A 332 -12.93 20.64 -20.18
N GLU A 333 -12.77 20.80 -18.86
CA GLU A 333 -13.43 21.85 -18.09
C GLU A 333 -12.99 23.25 -18.55
N PHE A 334 -11.69 23.45 -18.76
CA PHE A 334 -11.13 24.68 -19.30
C PHE A 334 -11.69 25.03 -20.68
N LEU A 335 -11.77 24.04 -21.59
CA LEU A 335 -12.37 24.25 -22.90
C LEU A 335 -13.86 24.57 -22.81
N ILE A 336 -14.62 23.93 -21.92
CA ILE A 336 -16.05 24.25 -21.76
C ILE A 336 -16.23 25.70 -21.29
N SER A 337 -15.43 26.19 -20.34
CA SER A 337 -15.52 27.58 -19.87
C SER A 337 -15.15 28.60 -20.95
N GLU A 338 -14.08 28.34 -21.72
CA GLU A 338 -13.61 29.25 -22.76
C GLU A 338 -14.57 29.29 -23.97
N MET A 339 -15.17 28.15 -24.32
CA MET A 339 -16.10 28.03 -25.46
C MET A 339 -17.52 28.56 -25.18
N ASP A 340 -17.87 28.72 -23.90
CA ASP A 340 -19.11 29.42 -23.49
C ASP A 340 -18.92 30.95 -23.51
N ASN A 341 -17.68 31.46 -23.59
CA ASN A 341 -17.39 32.88 -23.83
C ASN A 341 -17.34 33.17 -25.33
N ASP A 342 -18.35 33.88 -25.85
CA ASP A 342 -18.46 34.17 -27.28
C ASP A 342 -17.33 35.06 -27.81
N GLU A 343 -16.70 35.92 -26.99
CA GLU A 343 -15.56 36.74 -27.43
C GLU A 343 -14.31 35.87 -27.66
N VAL A 344 -14.05 34.93 -26.75
CA VAL A 344 -12.95 33.97 -26.86
C VAL A 344 -13.22 32.98 -28.00
N TYR A 345 -14.46 32.52 -28.17
CA TYR A 345 -14.81 31.65 -29.28
C TYR A 345 -14.58 32.31 -30.65
N GLN A 346 -14.89 33.61 -30.78
CA GLN A 346 -14.67 34.35 -32.01
C GLN A 346 -13.19 34.67 -32.25
N SER A 347 -12.38 34.86 -31.20
CA SER A 347 -10.94 35.17 -31.36
C SER A 347 -10.17 34.07 -32.10
N PHE A 348 -10.57 32.80 -31.94
CA PHE A 348 -10.02 31.67 -32.72
C PHE A 348 -10.22 31.77 -34.24
N PHE A 349 -11.11 32.65 -34.71
CA PHE A 349 -11.43 32.83 -36.12
C PHE A 349 -11.11 34.22 -36.67
N VAL A 350 -10.75 35.18 -35.81
CA VAL A 350 -10.44 36.58 -36.20
C VAL A 350 -8.97 36.76 -36.56
N GLU A 351 -8.06 35.97 -35.98
CA GLU A 351 -6.65 35.94 -36.42
C GLU A 351 -6.49 34.98 -37.61
N GLY A 352 -6.40 35.56 -38.81
CA GLY A 352 -6.14 34.85 -40.07
C GLY A 352 -4.73 34.24 -40.18
N SER A 353 -4.33 33.36 -39.27
CA SER A 353 -3.01 32.71 -39.33
C SER A 353 -2.91 31.44 -38.49
N LEU A 354 -3.72 30.42 -38.79
CA LEU A 354 -3.31 29.03 -38.64
C LEU A 354 -3.78 28.27 -39.87
N ASN A 355 -2.93 28.28 -40.91
CA ASN A 355 -3.09 27.43 -42.09
C ASN A 355 -3.15 25.96 -41.66
N VAL A 356 -4.32 25.35 -41.80
CA VAL A 356 -4.50 23.92 -42.10
C VAL A 356 -5.58 23.80 -43.16
#